data_AF-A0A9X5GTM6-F1
#
_entry.id   AF-A0A9X5GTM6-F1
#
_cell.length_a   1.000
_cell.length_b   1.000
_cell.length_c   1.000
_cell.angle_alpha   90.00
_cell.angle_beta   90.00
_cell.angle_gamma   90.00
#
_symmetry.space_group_name_H-M   'P 1'
#
loop_
_entity.id
_entity.type
_entity.pdbx_description
1 polymer ?
#
loop_
_entity_poly.entity_id
_entity_poly.type
_entity_poly.pdbx_seq_one_letter_code
_entity_poly.pdbx_strand_id
1 'polypeptide(L)' 'MKYFKDVNTLEELRRQYKQLLKKYHPDNANGSTKATQKINAEYEQLLKGLKNRHETTIIIIEQKHINIIVKK' A
#
# COMPACT_ATOMS: atom_id res chain seq x y z
N MET A 1 -0.20 -13.63 -1.71
CA MET A 1 -0.74 -12.25 -1.70
C MET A 1 -2.25 -12.33 -1.80
N LYS A 2 -2.98 -11.66 -0.90
CA LYS A 2 -4.45 -11.75 -0.82
C LYS A 2 -5.16 -10.61 -1.55
N TYR A 3 -4.49 -9.45 -1.66
CA TYR A 3 -5.06 -8.24 -2.27
C TYR A 3 -4.35 -7.80 -3.55
N PHE A 4 -3.04 -7.99 -3.62
CA PHE A 4 -2.24 -7.66 -4.80
C PHE A 4 -2.14 -8.88 -5.71
N LYS A 5 -2.40 -8.69 -7.00
CA LYS A 5 -2.17 -9.70 -8.04
C LYS A 5 -1.27 -9.11 -9.12
N ASP A 6 -0.30 -9.91 -9.54
CA ASP A 6 0.57 -9.65 -10.70
C ASP A 6 1.39 -8.35 -10.63
N VAL A 7 1.79 -7.91 -9.44
CA VAL A 7 2.55 -6.66 -9.30
C VAL A 7 4.00 -6.87 -9.73
N ASN A 8 4.32 -6.40 -10.94
CA ASN A 8 5.67 -6.46 -11.50
C ASN A 8 6.43 -5.13 -11.42
N THR A 9 5.72 -4.01 -11.29
CA THR A 9 6.31 -2.66 -11.25
C THR A 9 5.80 -1.83 -10.08
N LEU A 10 6.59 -0.82 -9.71
CA LEU A 10 6.30 0.08 -8.60
C LEU A 10 5.06 0.95 -8.88
N GLU A 11 4.85 1.31 -10.15
CA GLU A 11 3.67 2.05 -10.59
C GLU A 11 2.39 1.24 -10.42
N GLU A 12 2.42 -0.04 -10.78
CA GLU A 12 1.27 -0.93 -10.65
C GLU A 12 0.96 -1.24 -9.19
N LEU A 13 2.01 -1.44 -8.37
CA LEU A 13 1.89 -1.58 -6.93
C LEU A 13 1.15 -0.38 -6.33
N ARG A 14 1.56 0.83 -6.69
CA ARG A 14 0.92 2.09 -6.25
C ARG A 14 -0.51 2.21 -6.71
N ARG A 15 -0.79 1.90 -7.98
CA ARG A 15 -2.14 2.00 -8.55
C ARG A 15 -3.10 1.08 -7.81
N GLN A 16 -2.72 -0.18 -7.61
CA GLN A 16 -3.52 -1.15 -6.86
C GLN A 16 -3.68 -0.71 -5.39
N TYR A 17 -2.60 -0.25 -4.76
CA TYR A 17 -2.63 0.21 -3.37
C TYR A 17 -3.63 1.34 -3.15
N LYS A 18 -3.62 2.36 -4.03
CA LYS A 18 -4.54 3.50 -3.94
C LYS A 18 -6.00 3.08 -4.14
N GLN A 19 -6.26 2.13 -5.04
CA GLN A 19 -7.61 1.57 -5.24
C GLN A 19 -8.09 0.77 -4.03
N LEU A 20 -7.21 -0.05 -3.45
CA LEU A 20 -7.49 -0.84 -2.27
C LEU A 20 -7.76 0.05 -1.05
N LEU A 21 -6.94 1.09 -0.83
CA LEU A 21 -7.22 2.09 0.20
C LEU A 21 -8.57 2.75 -0.04
N LYS A 22 -8.86 3.26 -1.24
CA LYS A 22 -10.18 3.84 -1.53
C LYS A 22 -11.37 2.90 -1.30
N LYS A 23 -11.17 1.58 -1.27
CA LYS A 23 -12.22 0.60 -1.03
C LYS A 23 -12.32 0.19 0.44
N TYR A 24 -11.19 0.05 1.11
CA TYR A 24 -11.09 -0.49 2.47
C TYR A 24 -10.77 0.56 3.54
N HIS A 25 -10.63 1.83 3.17
CA HIS A 25 -10.39 2.94 4.09
C HIS A 25 -11.50 2.98 5.14
N PRO A 26 -11.17 3.11 6.45
CA PRO A 26 -12.15 3.05 7.55
C PRO A 26 -13.25 4.12 7.47
N ASP A 27 -13.02 5.20 6.71
CA ASP A 27 -14.01 6.26 6.44
C ASP A 27 -15.11 5.83 5.44
N ASN A 28 -14.92 4.71 4.72
CA ASN A 28 -15.97 4.11 3.91
C ASN A 28 -16.84 3.17 4.74
N ALA A 29 -18.13 3.07 4.38
CA ALA A 29 -19.09 2.18 5.05
C ALA A 29 -18.68 0.69 5.08
N ASN A 30 -17.91 0.22 4.09
CA ASN A 30 -17.36 -1.15 4.02
C ASN A 30 -15.86 -1.20 4.35
N GLY A 31 -15.33 -0.10 4.88
CA GLY A 31 -13.95 0.06 5.30
C GLY A 31 -13.61 -0.76 6.55
N SER A 32 -12.35 -1.15 6.68
CA SER A 32 -11.87 -1.78 7.90
C SER A 32 -10.39 -1.52 8.12
N THR A 33 -10.05 -1.11 9.34
CA THR A 33 -8.66 -0.94 9.79
C THR A 33 -7.86 -2.23 9.63
N LYS A 34 -8.47 -3.40 9.91
CA LYS A 34 -7.83 -4.71 9.72
C LYS A 34 -7.50 -5.01 8.25
N ALA A 35 -8.40 -4.65 7.34
CA ALA A 35 -8.17 -4.83 5.90
C ALA A 35 -7.04 -3.90 5.43
N THR A 36 -7.09 -2.63 5.82
CA THR A 36 -6.06 -1.64 5.52
C THR A 36 -4.68 -2.06 6.04
N GLN A 37 -4.59 -2.58 7.27
CA GLN A 37 -3.35 -3.11 7.83
C GLN A 37 -2.77 -4.28 7.02
N LYS A 38 -3.61 -5.21 6.56
CA LYS A 38 -3.17 -6.33 5.70
C LYS A 38 -2.66 -5.84 4.35
N ILE A 39 -3.37 -4.88 3.75
CA ILE A 39 -2.97 -4.27 2.47
C ILE A 39 -1.61 -3.57 2.62
N ASN A 40 -1.37 -2.87 3.73
CA ASN A 40 -0.08 -2.23 3.99
C ASN A 40 1.07 -3.23 4.16
N ALA A 41 0.85 -4.28 4.94
CA ALA A 41 1.88 -5.30 5.15
C ALA A 41 2.31 -5.95 3.82
N GLU A 42 1.34 -6.29 2.97
CA GLU A 42 1.64 -6.83 1.63
C GLU A 42 2.32 -5.79 0.72
N TYR A 43 1.89 -4.52 0.77
CA TYR A 43 2.51 -3.42 0.02
C TYR A 43 3.98 -3.24 0.39
N GLU A 44 4.31 -3.23 1.69
CA GLU A 44 5.68 -3.09 2.16
C GLU A 44 6.58 -4.26 1.72
N GLN A 45 6.05 -5.49 1.74
CA GLN A 45 6.77 -6.67 1.27
C GLN A 45 7.07 -6.59 -0.23
N LEU A 46 6.07 -6.20 -1.03
CA LEU A 46 6.21 -6.00 -2.46
C LEU A 46 7.19 -4.86 -2.78
N LEU A 47 7.07 -3.75 -2.07
CA LEU A 47 7.94 -2.59 -2.25
C LEU A 47 9.41 -2.93 -1.92
N LYS A 48 9.65 -3.72 -0.86
CA LYS A 48 11.00 -4.23 -0.54
C LYS A 48 11.52 -5.17 -1.62
N GLY A 49 10.67 -5.99 -2.25
CA GLY A 49 11.06 -6.84 -3.38
C GLY A 49 11.41 -6.02 -4.64
N LEU A 50 10.70 -4.91 -4.86
CA LEU A 50 10.91 -4.01 -6.01
C LEU A 50 12.04 -2.98 -5.81
N LYS A 51 12.65 -2.90 -4.62
CA LYS A 51 13.74 -1.95 -4.27
C LYS A 51 15.02 -2.07 -5.11
N ASN A 52 15.06 -2.98 -6.08
CA ASN A 52 16.26 -3.21 -6.87
C ASN A 52 16.54 -2.14 -7.95
N ARG A 53 15.63 -1.18 -8.23
CA ARG A 53 15.84 -0.21 -9.33
C ARG A 53 15.33 1.24 -9.19
N HIS A 54 14.65 1.66 -8.12
CA HIS A 54 14.05 3.02 -8.10
C HIS A 54 14.23 3.76 -6.75
N GLU A 55 14.57 5.05 -6.87
CA GLU A 55 14.97 6.02 -5.85
C GLU A 55 14.30 5.91 -4.47
N THR A 56 15.16 5.86 -3.45
CA THR A 56 14.85 5.81 -2.01
C THR A 56 13.94 6.96 -1.54
N THR A 57 14.03 8.15 -2.13
CA THR A 57 13.32 9.37 -1.67
C THR A 57 11.80 9.27 -1.86
N ILE A 58 11.37 8.79 -3.03
CA ILE A 58 9.97 8.62 -3.40
C ILE A 58 9.26 7.56 -2.53
N ILE A 59 10.02 6.58 -2.02
CA ILE A 59 9.51 5.52 -1.13
C ILE A 59 9.24 6.03 0.29
N ILE A 60 10.06 6.96 0.80
CA ILE A 60 9.95 7.45 2.18
C ILE A 60 8.69 8.31 2.38
N ILE A 61 8.35 9.16 1.41
CA ILE A 61 7.18 10.05 1.50
C ILE A 61 5.89 9.23 1.54
N GLU A 62 5.83 8.15 0.76
CA GLU A 62 4.65 7.30 0.67
C GLU A 62 4.52 6.45 1.93
N GLN A 63 5.61 5.85 2.42
CA GLN A 63 5.60 5.13 3.70
C GLN A 63 5.15 6.02 4.88
N LYS A 64 5.49 7.31 4.84
CA LYS A 64 5.06 8.30 5.84
C LYS A 64 3.55 8.58 5.74
N HIS A 65 3.03 8.78 4.53
CA HIS A 65 1.59 8.99 4.31
C HIS A 65 0.76 7.76 4.72
N ILE A 66 1.28 6.56 4.48
CA ILE A 66 0.69 5.29 4.92
C ILE A 66 0.59 5.22 6.44
N ASN A 67 1.68 5.55 7.16
CA ASN A 67 1.66 5.55 8.63
C ASN A 67 0.67 6.58 9.21
N ILE A 68 0.47 7.71 8.54
CA ILE A 68 -0.50 8.74 8.95
C ILE A 68 -1.95 8.22 8.85
N ILE A 69 -2.26 7.42 7.82
CA ILE A 69 -3.62 6.89 7.60
C ILE A 69 -3.99 5.79 8.60
N VAL A 70 -3.01 5.09 9.18
CA VAL A 70 -3.23 3.86 9.97
C VAL A 70 -3.10 4.09 11.48
N LYS A 71 -2.48 5.19 11.90
CA LYS A 71 -2.26 5.53 13.32
C LYS A 71 -3.34 6.45 13.92
N LYS A 72 -4.46 6.66 13.24
CA LYS A 72 -5.65 7.30 13.82
C LYS A 72 -6.66 6.24 14.26
#